data_AF-A0A315C848-F1
#
_entry.id   AF-A0A315C848-F1
#
_cell.length_a   1.000
_cell.length_b   1.000
_cell.length_c   1.000
_cell.angle_alpha   90.00
_cell.angle_beta   90.00
_cell.angle_gamma   90.00
#
_symmetry.space_group_name_H-M   'P 1'
#
loop_
_entity.id
_entity.type
_entity.pdbx_description
1 polymer ?
#
loop_
_entity_poly.entity_id
_entity_poly.type
_entity_poly.pdbx_seq_one_letter_code
_entity_poly.pdbx_strand_id
1 'polypeptide(L)'
;MQENNTFIQPEPPFEELLYDAMKRLHPWLTVRLFSVTCLGRSEGYWSCILARKLPLANTALITLNDYLETQKIIHVSDPKRVSQMNDIQQMIATEIVRKFKSSNQASIEGWDKISQALRDEAFDEKYGYIDYQYMPFSWAKY
;
A
#
# COMPACT_ATOMS: atom_id res chain seq x y z
N MET A 1 -9.81 3.36 -39.91
CA MET A 1 -10.08 3.85 -38.55
C MET A 1 -10.89 2.78 -37.85
N GLN A 2 -10.24 1.96 -37.03
CA GLN A 2 -10.91 1.03 -36.11
C GLN A 2 -10.23 1.25 -34.76
N GLU A 3 -10.96 1.88 -33.85
CA GLU A 3 -10.52 2.10 -32.48
C GLU A 3 -10.51 0.74 -31.77
N ASN A 4 -9.31 0.20 -31.54
CA ASN A 4 -9.11 -0.91 -30.62
C ASN A 4 -9.33 -0.38 -29.21
N ASN A 5 -10.60 -0.38 -28.79
CA ASN A 5 -10.99 -0.11 -27.42
C ASN A 5 -10.67 -1.36 -26.59
N THR A 6 -9.38 -1.54 -26.27
CA THR A 6 -8.92 -2.47 -25.23
C THR A 6 -9.53 -1.99 -23.93
N PHE A 7 -10.65 -2.61 -23.54
CA PHE A 7 -11.17 -2.53 -22.17
C PHE A 7 -10.06 -3.04 -21.24
N ILE A 8 -9.32 -2.10 -20.66
CA ILE A 8 -8.41 -2.37 -19.55
C ILE A 8 -9.31 -2.80 -18.41
N GLN A 9 -9.48 -4.12 -18.25
CA GLN A 9 -10.09 -4.68 -17.05
C GLN A 9 -9.24 -4.18 -15.88
N PRO A 10 -9.84 -3.51 -14.88
CA PRO A 10 -9.07 -3.09 -13.71
C PRO A 10 -8.45 -4.35 -13.09
N GLU A 11 -7.13 -4.36 -12.92
CA GLU A 11 -6.42 -5.42 -12.20
C GLU A 11 -7.17 -5.69 -10.89
N PRO A 12 -7.58 -6.95 -10.64
CA PRO A 12 -8.39 -7.27 -9.47
C PRO A 12 -7.62 -6.85 -8.21
N PRO A 13 -8.31 -6.26 -7.22
CA PRO A 13 -7.65 -5.82 -6.00
C PRO A 13 -6.97 -7.00 -5.32
N PHE A 14 -5.81 -6.74 -4.71
CA PHE A 14 -5.00 -7.76 -4.04
C PHE A 14 -5.83 -8.59 -3.06
N GLU A 15 -6.76 -7.97 -2.35
CA GLU A 15 -7.66 -8.61 -1.40
C GLU A 15 -8.54 -9.70 -2.05
N GLU A 16 -9.07 -9.46 -3.25
CA GLU A 16 -9.87 -10.45 -3.97
C GLU A 16 -9.01 -11.63 -4.43
N LEU A 17 -7.83 -11.34 -4.99
CA LEU A 17 -6.87 -12.37 -5.38
C LEU A 17 -6.42 -13.22 -4.19
N LEU A 18 -6.18 -12.59 -3.03
CA LEU A 18 -5.79 -13.28 -1.80
C LEU A 18 -6.91 -14.21 -1.31
N TYR A 19 -8.15 -13.74 -1.30
CA TYR A 19 -9.29 -14.55 -0.86
C TYR A 19 -9.53 -15.73 -1.80
N ASP A 20 -9.44 -15.52 -3.10
CA ASP A 20 -9.58 -16.58 -4.08
C ASP A 20 -8.48 -17.63 -3.96
N ALA A 21 -7.23 -17.22 -3.75
CA ALA A 21 -6.13 -18.15 -3.49
C ALA A 21 -6.36 -18.96 -2.21
N MET A 22 -6.82 -18.32 -1.14
CA MET A 22 -7.16 -18.98 0.12
C MET A 22 -8.36 -19.93 0.00
N LYS A 23 -9.35 -19.59 -0.83
CA LYS A 23 -10.52 -20.42 -1.10
C LYS A 23 -10.18 -21.65 -1.95
N ARG A 24 -9.20 -21.54 -2.86
CA ARG A 24 -8.64 -22.69 -3.58
C ARG A 24 -7.92 -23.64 -2.63
N LEU A 25 -7.19 -23.11 -1.65
CA LEU A 25 -6.49 -23.90 -0.64
C LEU A 25 -7.47 -24.58 0.33
N HIS A 26 -8.53 -23.86 0.73
CA HIS A 26 -9.55 -24.32 1.66
C HIS A 26 -10.95 -24.09 1.06
N PRO A 27 -11.52 -25.07 0.33
CA PRO A 27 -12.82 -24.91 -0.32
C PRO A 27 -13.98 -24.60 0.63
N TRP A 28 -13.88 -25.01 1.90
CA TRP A 28 -14.86 -24.76 2.95
C TRP A 28 -14.64 -23.45 3.71
N LEU A 29 -13.70 -22.61 3.27
CA LEU A 29 -13.37 -21.35 3.93
C LEU A 29 -14.55 -20.37 3.80
N THR A 30 -15.06 -19.93 4.94
CA THR A 30 -16.02 -18.82 5.01
C THR A 30 -15.30 -17.52 5.31
N VAL A 31 -15.92 -16.38 4.97
CA VAL A 31 -15.41 -15.05 5.29
C VAL A 31 -15.13 -14.87 6.78
N ARG A 32 -16.00 -15.44 7.63
CA ARG A 32 -15.87 -15.41 9.09
C ARG A 32 -14.66 -16.21 9.56
N LEU A 33 -14.52 -17.44 9.08
CA LEU A 33 -13.35 -18.29 9.39
C LEU A 33 -12.06 -17.65 8.89
N PHE A 34 -12.07 -17.05 7.71
CA PHE A 34 -10.91 -16.36 7.19
C PHE A 34 -10.48 -15.20 8.10
N SER A 35 -11.44 -14.39 8.55
CA SER A 35 -11.15 -13.26 9.45
C SER A 35 -10.59 -13.69 10.81
N VAL A 36 -11.18 -14.73 11.41
CA VAL A 36 -10.79 -15.19 12.75
C VAL A 36 -9.54 -16.06 12.70
N THR A 37 -9.60 -17.13 11.92
CA THR A 37 -8.60 -18.20 11.96
C THR A 37 -7.36 -17.87 11.15
N CYS A 38 -7.52 -17.24 9.99
CA CYS A 38 -6.38 -16.95 9.11
C CYS A 38 -5.78 -15.56 9.39
N LEU A 39 -6.61 -14.54 9.67
CA LEU A 39 -6.14 -13.18 9.91
C LEU A 39 -5.96 -12.83 11.40
N GLY A 40 -6.48 -13.64 12.33
CA GLY A 40 -6.43 -13.37 13.77
C GLY A 40 -7.19 -12.10 14.17
N ARG A 41 -8.26 -11.75 13.45
CA ARG A 41 -9.06 -10.55 13.66
C ARG A 41 -10.51 -10.88 14.03
N SER A 42 -11.32 -9.85 14.25
CA SER A 42 -12.75 -10.02 14.50
C SER A 42 -13.45 -10.65 13.31
N GLU A 43 -14.56 -11.33 13.57
CA GLU A 43 -15.35 -12.07 12.59
C GLU A 43 -15.80 -11.28 11.36
N GLY A 44 -16.05 -9.98 11.55
CA GLY A 44 -16.45 -9.05 10.49
C GLY A 44 -15.29 -8.35 9.80
N TYR A 45 -14.04 -8.59 10.19
CA TYR A 45 -12.89 -7.82 9.71
C TYR A 45 -12.78 -7.84 8.19
N TRP A 46 -12.83 -9.02 7.57
CA TRP A 46 -12.74 -9.14 6.11
C TRP A 46 -13.90 -8.44 5.38
N SER A 47 -15.14 -8.61 5.88
CA SER A 47 -16.31 -7.94 5.33
C SER A 47 -16.19 -6.42 5.41
N CYS A 48 -15.65 -5.88 6.52
CA CYS A 48 -15.40 -4.45 6.68
C CYS A 48 -14.32 -3.93 5.71
N ILE A 49 -13.26 -4.69 5.50
CA ILE A 49 -12.20 -4.37 4.55
C ILE A 49 -12.78 -4.28 3.12
N LEU A 50 -13.53 -5.30 2.71
CA LEU A 50 -14.15 -5.33 1.38
C LEU A 50 -15.16 -4.21 1.19
N ALA A 51 -16.05 -3.98 2.17
CA ALA A 51 -17.06 -2.94 2.08
C ALA A 51 -16.47 -1.53 1.97
N ARG A 52 -15.33 -1.30 2.64
CA ARG A 52 -14.67 0.01 2.66
C ARG A 52 -13.53 0.13 1.64
N LYS A 53 -13.24 -0.92 0.86
CA LYS A 53 -12.11 -1.01 -0.07
C LYS A 53 -10.79 -0.58 0.57
N LEU A 54 -10.59 -0.95 1.83
CA LEU A 54 -9.41 -0.58 2.58
C LEU A 54 -8.28 -1.58 2.31
N PRO A 55 -7.01 -1.13 2.29
CA PRO A 55 -5.90 -2.05 2.18
C PRO A 55 -5.82 -2.93 3.43
N LEU A 56 -5.49 -4.21 3.24
CA LEU A 56 -5.27 -5.10 4.38
C LEU A 56 -4.13 -4.61 5.28
N ALA A 57 -4.31 -4.68 6.60
CA ALA A 57 -3.27 -4.28 7.54
C ALA A 57 -2.06 -5.23 7.45
N ASN A 58 -0.84 -4.69 7.48
CA ASN A 58 0.39 -5.49 7.43
C ASN A 58 0.44 -6.54 8.56
N THR A 59 -0.07 -6.18 9.75
CA THR A 59 -0.17 -7.12 10.88
C THR A 59 -1.09 -8.29 10.58
N ALA A 60 -2.21 -8.10 9.87
CA ALA A 60 -3.09 -9.19 9.47
C ALA A 60 -2.44 -10.10 8.40
N LEU A 61 -1.65 -9.51 7.49
CA LEU A 61 -0.87 -10.25 6.50
C LEU A 61 0.26 -11.08 7.14
N ILE A 62 0.90 -10.57 8.19
CA ILE A 62 1.90 -11.32 8.96
C ILE A 62 1.25 -12.50 9.68
N THR A 63 0.12 -12.28 10.37
CA THR A 63 -0.63 -13.36 11.01
C THR A 63 -1.06 -14.44 10.01
N LEU A 64 -1.47 -14.04 8.80
CA LEU A 64 -1.79 -14.97 7.74
C LEU A 64 -0.57 -15.80 7.32
N ASN A 65 0.60 -15.20 7.26
CA ASN A 65 1.84 -15.90 6.95
C ASN A 65 2.16 -16.95 8.02
N ASP A 66 2.07 -16.59 9.30
CA ASP A 66 2.28 -17.52 10.42
C ASP A 66 1.27 -18.69 10.39
N TYR A 67 0.03 -18.41 10.02
CA TYR A 67 -0.98 -19.43 9.78
C TYR A 67 -0.57 -20.38 8.66
N LEU A 68 -0.10 -19.87 7.52
CA LEU A 68 0.34 -20.68 6.38
C LEU A 68 1.55 -21.54 6.72
N GLU A 69 2.53 -21.01 7.46
CA GLU A 69 3.68 -21.79 7.95
C GLU A 69 3.24 -22.94 8.84
N THR A 70 2.30 -22.70 9.75
CA THR A 70 1.72 -23.76 10.59
C THR A 70 1.02 -24.83 9.74
N GLN A 71 0.27 -24.41 8.71
CA GLN A 71 -0.43 -25.34 7.81
C GLN A 71 0.53 -26.18 6.97
N LYS A 72 1.69 -25.66 6.57
CA LYS A 72 2.72 -26.45 5.85
C LYS A 72 3.25 -27.60 6.67
N ILE A 73 3.45 -27.39 7.98
CA ILE A 73 3.91 -28.44 8.89
C ILE A 73 2.88 -29.57 8.96
N ILE A 74 1.59 -29.24 9.02
CA ILE A 74 0.49 -30.21 9.06
C ILE A 74 0.37 -30.96 7.72
N HIS A 75 0.57 -30.26 6.60
CA HIS A 75 0.39 -30.79 5.26
C HIS A 75 1.70 -31.16 4.56
N VAL A 76 2.75 -31.50 5.31
CA VAL A 76 4.09 -31.79 4.76
C VAL A 76 4.07 -32.89 3.70
N SER A 77 3.12 -33.81 3.81
CA SER A 77 2.93 -34.95 2.91
C SER A 77 2.27 -34.57 1.56
N ASP A 78 1.75 -33.34 1.41
CA ASP A 78 1.09 -32.85 0.19
C ASP A 78 1.90 -31.70 -0.44
N PRO A 79 2.86 -32.01 -1.33
CA PRO A 79 3.74 -31.00 -1.92
C PRO A 79 2.99 -30.00 -2.82
N LYS A 80 1.84 -30.38 -3.40
CA LYS A 80 1.05 -29.46 -4.23
C LYS A 80 0.42 -28.38 -3.36
N ARG A 81 -0.13 -28.78 -2.22
CA ARG A 81 -0.75 -27.86 -1.26
C ARG A 81 0.29 -26.95 -0.62
N VAL A 82 1.48 -27.48 -0.30
CA VAL A 82 2.62 -26.67 0.17
C VAL A 82 3.07 -25.66 -0.88
N SER A 83 3.13 -26.04 -2.17
CA SER A 83 3.45 -25.10 -3.25
C SER A 83 2.45 -23.95 -3.33
N GLN A 84 1.15 -24.24 -3.27
CA GLN A 84 0.11 -23.20 -3.26
C GLN A 84 0.25 -22.25 -2.07
N MET A 85 0.61 -22.77 -0.88
CA MET A 85 0.89 -21.93 0.29
C MET A 85 2.09 -21.01 0.07
N ASN A 86 3.16 -21.50 -0.57
CA ASN A 86 4.32 -20.68 -0.93
C ASN A 86 3.95 -19.55 -1.90
N ASP A 87 3.11 -19.84 -2.90
CA ASP A 87 2.64 -18.83 -3.85
C ASP A 87 1.87 -17.71 -3.13
N ILE A 88 1.00 -18.07 -2.19
CA ILE A 88 0.25 -17.10 -1.37
C ILE A 88 1.21 -16.25 -0.51
N GLN A 89 2.24 -16.85 0.08
CA GLN A 89 3.23 -16.10 0.85
C GLN A 89 4.04 -15.14 -0.02
N GLN A 90 4.38 -15.52 -1.24
CA GLN A 90 5.05 -14.64 -2.19
C GLN A 90 4.16 -13.45 -2.58
N MET A 91 2.86 -13.68 -2.78
CA MET A 91 1.88 -12.60 -2.98
C MET A 91 1.85 -11.64 -1.78
N ILE A 92 1.78 -12.18 -0.56
CA ILE A 92 1.79 -11.39 0.68
C ILE A 92 3.06 -10.55 0.80
N ALA A 93 4.23 -11.15 0.58
CA ALA A 93 5.52 -10.46 0.66
C ALA A 93 5.61 -9.32 -0.36
N THR A 94 5.17 -9.56 -1.59
CA THR A 94 5.15 -8.56 -2.66
C THR A 94 4.27 -7.37 -2.29
N GLU A 95 3.09 -7.63 -1.71
CA GLU A 95 2.17 -6.57 -1.30
C GLU A 95 2.70 -5.75 -0.12
N ILE A 96 3.33 -6.38 0.88
CA ILE A 96 3.97 -5.67 1.99
C ILE A 96 5.07 -4.73 1.48
N VAL A 97 5.93 -5.23 0.58
CA VAL A 97 6.99 -4.43 -0.04
C VAL A 97 6.41 -3.28 -0.87
N ARG A 98 5.35 -3.53 -1.63
CA ARG A 98 4.65 -2.49 -2.41
C ARG A 98 4.08 -1.40 -1.50
N LYS A 99 3.38 -1.76 -0.43
CA LYS A 99 2.84 -0.82 0.57
C LYS A 99 3.95 -0.01 1.23
N PHE A 100 5.06 -0.68 1.57
CA PHE A 100 6.21 -0.03 2.18
C PHE A 100 6.85 1.01 1.23
N LYS A 101 7.08 0.65 -0.03
CA LYS A 101 7.59 1.59 -1.05
C LYS A 101 6.69 2.80 -1.22
N SER A 102 5.38 2.58 -1.33
CA SER A 102 4.40 3.67 -1.46
C SER A 102 4.40 4.59 -0.25
N SER A 103 4.47 4.03 0.97
CA SER A 103 4.53 4.82 2.19
C SER A 103 5.83 5.64 2.28
N ASN A 104 6.97 5.02 1.94
CA ASN A 104 8.26 5.68 2.00
C ASN A 104 8.38 6.81 0.98
N GLN A 105 7.85 6.60 -0.23
CA GLN A 105 7.81 7.63 -1.28
C GLN A 105 6.98 8.85 -0.83
N ALA A 106 5.81 8.62 -0.23
CA ALA A 106 4.99 9.70 0.32
C ALA A 106 5.71 10.47 1.45
N SER A 107 6.50 9.79 2.27
CA SER A 107 7.33 10.44 3.30
C SER A 107 8.42 11.32 2.67
N ILE A 108 9.12 10.84 1.65
CA ILE A 108 10.16 11.62 0.93
C ILE A 108 9.55 12.89 0.33
N GLU A 109 8.42 12.76 -0.38
CA GLU A 109 7.71 13.91 -0.95
C GLU A 109 7.22 14.90 0.11
N GLY A 110 6.80 14.41 1.28
CA GLY A 110 6.46 15.24 2.42
C GLY A 110 7.66 16.05 2.93
N TRP A 111 8.82 15.41 3.04
CA TRP A 111 10.07 16.07 3.43
C TRP A 111 10.53 17.09 2.40
N ASP A 112 10.43 16.79 1.11
CA ASP A 112 10.80 17.73 0.05
C ASP A 112 9.95 19.00 0.10
N LYS A 113 8.63 18.87 0.30
CA LYS A 113 7.72 20.00 0.44
C LYS A 113 8.04 20.86 1.66
N ILE A 114 8.30 20.23 2.81
CA ILE A 114 8.69 20.94 4.04
C ILE A 114 10.03 21.65 3.83
N SER A 115 11.00 20.98 3.21
CA SER A 115 12.31 21.58 2.93
C SER A 115 12.21 22.75 1.95
N GLN A 116 11.31 22.71 0.98
CA GLN A 116 11.06 23.84 0.07
C GLN A 116 10.43 25.01 0.81
N ALA A 117 9.35 24.76 1.57
CA ALA A 117 8.69 25.79 2.37
C ALA A 117 9.66 26.50 3.33
N LEU A 118 10.54 25.75 4.02
CA LEU A 118 11.56 26.34 4.90
C LEU A 118 12.60 27.18 4.14
N ARG A 119 12.93 26.82 2.90
CA ARG A 119 13.83 27.62 2.06
C ARG A 119 13.15 28.90 1.58
N ASP A 120 11.88 28.81 1.21
CA ASP A 120 11.08 29.94 0.75
C ASP A 120 10.86 30.93 1.91
N GLU A 121 10.49 30.45 3.10
CA GLU A 121 10.41 31.27 4.32
C GLU A 121 11.75 31.92 4.66
N ALA A 122 12.86 31.18 4.62
CA ALA A 122 14.19 31.75 4.87
C ALA A 122 14.62 32.75 3.79
N PHE A 123 14.16 32.59 2.54
CA PHE A 123 14.40 33.54 1.46
C PHE A 123 13.58 34.82 1.67
N ASP A 124 12.31 34.70 2.03
CA ASP A 124 11.43 35.83 2.36
C ASP A 124 11.90 36.58 3.62
N GLU A 125 12.40 35.90 4.65
CA GLU A 125 13.01 36.58 5.80
C GLU A 125 14.28 37.34 5.41
N LYS A 126 15.09 36.80 4.49
CA LYS A 126 16.37 37.37 4.09
C LYS A 126 16.23 38.49 3.04
N TYR A 127 15.20 38.43 2.19
CA TYR A 127 15.05 39.29 1.01
C TYR A 127 13.64 39.89 0.84
N GLY A 128 12.64 39.49 1.62
CA GLY A 128 11.24 39.93 1.54
C GLY A 128 11.00 41.38 1.99
N TYR A 129 12.05 42.09 2.43
CA TYR A 129 12.05 43.53 2.66
C TYR A 129 12.75 44.32 1.53
N ILE A 130 12.72 43.84 0.29
CA ILE A 130 12.96 44.70 -0.87
C ILE A 130 11.61 45.20 -1.36
N ASP A 131 11.06 46.17 -0.64
CA ASP A 131 9.94 46.96 -1.10
C ASP A 131 10.39 47.73 -2.35
N TYR A 132 9.91 47.28 -3.52
CA TYR A 132 10.17 47.94 -4.81
C TYR A 132 9.59 49.37 -4.87
N GLN A 133 8.91 49.87 -3.83
CA GLN A 133 8.46 51.25 -3.73
C GLN A 133 9.45 52.21 -3.03
N TYR A 134 10.50 51.72 -2.36
CA TYR A 134 11.46 52.59 -1.64
C TYR A 134 12.93 52.21 -1.85
N MET A 135 13.38 52.10 -3.10
CA MET A 135 14.81 52.26 -3.38
C MET A 135 15.14 53.75 -3.59
N PRO A 136 15.79 54.46 -2.65
CA PRO A 136 16.31 55.80 -2.89
C PRO A 136 17.72 55.67 -3.50
N PHE A 137 17.82 55.09 -4.69
CA PHE A 137 19.04 55.18 -5.48
C PHE A 137 18.70 55.79 -6.82
N SER A 138 18.72 57.12 -6.78
CA SER A 138 18.86 58.01 -7.92
C SER A 138 20.03 57.57 -8.80
N TRP A 139 19.74 56.76 -9.81
CA TRP A 139 20.53 56.78 -11.04
C TRP A 139 20.16 58.03 -11.84
N ALA A 140 20.39 59.19 -11.23
CA ALA A 140 20.68 60.38 -11.99
C ALA A 140 22.18 60.34 -12.28
N LYS A 141 22.54 60.29 -13.57
CA LYS A 141 23.49 61.23 -14.18
C LYS A 141 23.68 60.90 -15.67
N TYR A 142 23.38 61.95 -16.45
CA TYR A 142 23.91 62.39 -17.75
C TYR A 142 24.17 61.36 -18.85
#